data_AF-A0A8C4SG82-F1
#
_entry.id   AF-A0A8C4SG82-F1
#
_cell.length_a   1.000
_cell.length_b   1.000
_cell.length_c   1.000
_cell.angle_alpha   90.00
_cell.angle_beta   90.00
_cell.angle_gamma   90.00
#
_symmetry.space_group_name_H-M   'P 1'
#
loop_
_entity.id
_entity.type
_entity.pdbx_description
1 polymer ?
#
loop_
_entity_poly.entity_id
_entity_poly.type
_entity_poly.pdbx_seq_one_letter_code
_entity_poly.pdbx_strand_id
1 'polypeptide(L)'
;MATKAHVKLNTKRLYQADGYAVKEMLKITVVLYNAMKTKGMSPAEKEHEEGSKFQFDLGSKIADLKAARDLASEITSKGASLYDLLGKEVDLREMRTAAIARPLELNETEKTLKAAIKEVLENVQKTKDMLSNVASDEANLDAKIEKKKSELERNQKRLQTLQSVRPAFMDEYEKREEDLQKQYEIYVEKFCNLAFLELKLEDYHRLEQERFEETENTLRLMQNKLREEEKRLMKSGGKEEDSDIEIQEDEGTDSEVDEERPTKASSHKRHECSSERCCSHSGDYARRGH
;
A
#
# COMPACT_ATOMS: atom_id res chain seq x y z
N MET A 1 3.27 -101.43 23.82
CA MET A 1 3.41 -101.54 22.34
C MET A 1 4.75 -102.18 22.05
N ALA A 2 4.81 -103.10 21.09
CA ALA A 2 6.05 -103.79 20.72
C ALA A 2 6.53 -103.30 19.35
N THR A 3 7.83 -103.06 19.23
CA THR A 3 8.46 -102.63 17.99
C THR A 3 9.63 -103.56 17.68
N LYS A 4 9.49 -104.39 16.64
CA LYS A 4 10.55 -105.26 16.15
C LYS A 4 10.52 -105.23 14.62
N ALA A 5 11.69 -105.25 13.97
CA ALA A 5 11.82 -105.09 12.51
C ALA A 5 11.16 -103.81 11.95
N HIS A 6 11.25 -102.69 12.67
CA HIS A 6 10.68 -101.38 12.32
C HIS A 6 9.15 -101.32 12.13
N VAL A 7 8.41 -102.39 12.48
CA VAL A 7 6.95 -102.37 12.52
C VAL A 7 6.46 -102.19 13.95
N LYS A 8 5.63 -101.16 14.19
CA LYS A 8 5.03 -100.90 15.52
C LYS A 8 3.67 -101.58 15.64
N LEU A 9 3.55 -102.49 16.61
CA LEU A 9 2.32 -103.25 16.86
C LEU A 9 1.77 -102.99 18.25
N ASN A 10 0.45 -102.86 18.34
CA ASN A 10 -0.25 -102.82 19.62
C ASN A 10 -0.59 -104.24 20.09
N THR A 11 0.26 -104.79 20.96
CA THR A 11 0.12 -106.15 21.49
C THR A 11 -1.21 -106.38 22.20
N LYS A 12 -1.76 -105.38 22.90
CA LYS A 12 -3.06 -105.50 23.57
C LYS A 12 -4.20 -105.73 22.58
N ARG A 13 -4.17 -105.05 21.43
CA ARG A 13 -5.16 -105.24 20.35
C ARG A 13 -4.95 -106.53 19.57
N LEU A 14 -3.70 -106.98 19.45
CA LEU A 14 -3.40 -108.27 18.83
C LEU A 14 -3.95 -109.45 19.65
N TYR A 15 -3.85 -109.39 20.98
CA TYR A 15 -4.36 -110.45 21.87
C TYR A 15 -5.89 -110.45 22.05
N GLN A 16 -6.60 -109.38 21.66
CA GLN A 16 -8.06 -109.31 21.74
C GLN A 16 -8.79 -110.20 20.72
N ALA A 17 -8.08 -110.70 19.70
CA ALA A 17 -8.57 -111.65 18.69
C ALA A 17 -9.89 -111.26 17.97
N ASP A 18 -10.19 -109.96 17.91
CA ASP A 18 -11.35 -109.38 17.25
C ASP A 18 -10.95 -108.60 15.98
N GLY A 19 -11.88 -107.83 15.41
CA GLY A 19 -11.61 -107.00 14.22
C GLY A 19 -10.46 -106.00 14.39
N TYR A 20 -10.07 -105.65 15.62
CA TYR A 20 -8.90 -104.80 15.87
C TYR A 20 -7.58 -105.59 15.77
N ALA A 21 -7.58 -106.89 16.04
CA ALA A 21 -6.40 -107.74 15.83
C ALA A 21 -6.05 -107.87 14.34
N VAL A 22 -7.07 -107.98 13.47
CA VAL A 22 -6.90 -108.00 12.01
C VAL A 22 -6.21 -106.75 11.50
N LYS A 23 -6.56 -105.56 12.03
CA LYS A 23 -5.91 -104.28 11.67
C LYS A 23 -4.43 -104.24 12.07
N GLU A 24 -4.05 -104.87 13.17
CA GLU A 24 -2.65 -104.96 13.59
C GLU A 24 -1.88 -106.00 12.76
N MET A 25 -2.49 -107.13 12.40
CA MET A 25 -1.87 -108.12 11.50
C MET A 25 -1.66 -107.56 10.08
N LEU A 26 -2.60 -106.77 9.55
CA LEU A 26 -2.51 -106.19 8.21
C LEU A 26 -1.24 -105.36 8.01
N LYS A 27 -0.73 -104.71 9.07
CA LYS A 27 0.53 -103.94 9.02
C LYS A 27 1.72 -104.83 8.67
N ILE A 28 1.73 -106.08 9.14
CA ILE A 28 2.78 -107.06 8.83
C ILE A 28 2.56 -107.61 7.41
N THR A 29 1.31 -107.96 7.08
CA THR A 29 0.98 -108.55 5.78
C THR A 29 1.23 -107.60 4.62
N VAL A 30 0.97 -106.30 4.77
CA VAL A 30 1.26 -105.29 3.75
C VAL A 30 2.77 -105.18 3.48
N VAL A 31 3.60 -105.23 4.53
CA VAL A 31 5.06 -105.20 4.37
C VAL A 31 5.56 -106.45 3.65
N LEU A 32 5.05 -107.64 4.03
CA LEU A 32 5.40 -108.90 3.38
C LEU A 32 4.88 -108.99 1.94
N TYR A 33 3.65 -108.54 1.68
CA TYR A 33 3.06 -108.53 0.35
C TYR A 33 3.78 -107.56 -0.58
N ASN A 34 4.15 -106.37 -0.10
CA ASN A 34 4.95 -105.43 -0.88
C ASN A 34 6.34 -106.00 -1.17
N ALA A 35 6.99 -106.66 -0.19
CA ALA A 35 8.26 -107.33 -0.41
C ALA A 35 8.16 -108.47 -1.45
N MET A 36 7.10 -109.28 -1.39
CA MET A 36 6.82 -110.32 -2.38
C MET A 36 6.47 -109.75 -3.76
N LYS A 37 5.76 -108.62 -3.84
CA LYS A 37 5.41 -107.96 -5.10
C LYS A 37 6.61 -107.27 -5.76
N THR A 38 7.52 -106.70 -4.97
CA THR A 38 8.80 -106.16 -5.46
C THR A 38 9.76 -107.26 -5.91
N LYS A 39 9.64 -108.45 -5.31
CA LYS A 39 10.40 -109.64 -5.68
C LYS A 39 9.52 -110.52 -6.55
N GLY A 40 9.14 -109.98 -7.72
CA GLY A 40 8.37 -110.66 -8.75
C GLY A 40 8.86 -112.10 -8.92
N MET A 41 8.09 -113.02 -8.36
CA MET A 41 8.23 -114.45 -8.56
C MET A 41 7.16 -114.80 -9.61
N SER A 42 7.55 -114.75 -10.88
CA SER A 42 7.11 -115.82 -11.79
C SER A 42 8.36 -116.61 -12.16
N PRO A 43 8.30 -117.94 -12.03
CA PRO A 43 9.44 -118.76 -11.69
C PRO A 43 10.02 -119.40 -12.93
N ALA A 44 11.34 -119.54 -12.94
CA ALA A 44 12.08 -120.44 -13.81
C ALA A 44 12.07 -120.10 -15.32
N GLU A 45 13.27 -120.27 -15.88
CA GLU A 45 13.56 -120.50 -17.30
C GLU A 45 13.58 -119.29 -18.27
N LYS A 46 14.81 -119.08 -18.75
CA LYS A 46 15.19 -118.93 -20.16
C LYS A 46 14.79 -117.65 -20.90
N GLU A 47 15.85 -116.93 -21.24
CA GLU A 47 16.23 -116.55 -22.61
C GLU A 47 15.25 -115.81 -23.52
N HIS A 48 15.86 -114.78 -24.11
CA HIS A 48 15.66 -114.20 -25.43
C HIS A 48 14.73 -112.97 -25.61
N GLU A 49 15.43 -111.94 -26.10
CA GLU A 49 15.06 -111.04 -27.19
C GLU A 49 14.11 -109.86 -26.95
N GLU A 50 14.76 -108.69 -27.12
CA GLU A 50 14.39 -107.62 -28.04
C GLU A 50 13.00 -106.99 -27.99
N GLY A 51 13.02 -105.65 -28.02
CA GLY A 51 11.96 -104.88 -28.66
C GLY A 51 11.23 -103.91 -27.74
N SER A 52 11.57 -102.64 -27.92
CA SER A 52 10.66 -101.51 -27.76
C SER A 52 10.31 -101.08 -26.33
N LYS A 53 11.06 -100.08 -25.84
CA LYS A 53 10.54 -98.99 -25.00
C LYS A 53 11.50 -97.79 -24.90
N PHE A 54 12.19 -97.44 -25.99
CA PHE A 54 12.69 -96.06 -26.12
C PHE A 54 11.54 -95.18 -26.60
N GLN A 55 10.58 -94.90 -25.72
CA GLN A 55 9.87 -93.63 -25.83
C GLN A 55 10.88 -92.57 -25.43
N PHE A 56 11.50 -91.97 -26.44
CA PHE A 56 12.26 -90.74 -26.27
C PHE A 56 11.25 -89.66 -25.89
N ASP A 57 11.00 -89.53 -24.58
CA ASP A 57 10.15 -88.48 -24.02
C ASP A 57 10.90 -87.16 -24.14
N LEU A 58 10.94 -86.65 -25.37
CA LEU A 58 11.61 -85.40 -25.72
C LEU A 58 10.94 -84.24 -24.95
N GLY A 59 9.64 -84.33 -24.67
CA GLY A 59 8.86 -83.33 -23.94
C GLY A 59 9.35 -83.08 -22.52
N SER A 60 9.59 -84.13 -21.73
CA SER A 60 10.10 -83.98 -20.35
C SER A 60 11.55 -83.50 -20.32
N LYS A 61 12.40 -83.94 -21.27
CA LYS A 61 13.80 -83.52 -21.37
C LYS A 61 14.01 -82.15 -22.01
N ILE A 62 13.05 -81.62 -22.77
CA ILE A 62 13.15 -80.27 -23.37
C ILE A 62 13.19 -79.19 -22.28
N ALA A 63 12.46 -79.36 -21.17
CA ALA A 63 12.52 -78.43 -20.05
C ALA A 63 13.90 -78.42 -19.40
N ASP A 64 14.47 -79.59 -19.14
CA ASP A 64 15.81 -79.75 -18.60
C ASP A 64 16.89 -79.22 -19.56
N LEU A 65 16.73 -79.43 -20.87
CA LEU A 65 17.63 -78.88 -21.89
C LEU A 65 17.56 -77.35 -21.96
N LYS A 66 16.38 -76.75 -21.82
CA LYS A 66 16.22 -75.29 -21.74
C LYS A 66 16.88 -74.75 -20.47
N ALA A 67 16.61 -75.35 -19.32
CA ALA A 67 17.25 -74.99 -18.06
C ALA A 67 18.78 -75.12 -18.13
N ALA A 68 19.30 -76.21 -18.71
CA ALA A 68 20.73 -76.41 -18.90
C ALA A 68 21.35 -75.35 -19.82
N ARG A 69 20.66 -74.95 -20.90
CA ARG A 69 21.12 -73.89 -21.81
C ARG A 69 21.12 -72.52 -21.14
N ASP A 70 20.09 -72.22 -20.35
CA ASP A 70 19.98 -70.95 -19.64
C ASP A 70 21.06 -70.87 -18.54
N LEU A 71 21.30 -71.96 -17.81
CA LEU A 71 22.41 -72.09 -16.86
C LEU A 71 23.78 -71.95 -17.55
N ALA A 72 23.99 -72.56 -18.72
CA ALA A 72 25.23 -72.40 -19.47
C ALA A 72 25.46 -70.95 -19.92
N SER A 73 24.39 -70.24 -20.28
CA SER A 73 24.44 -68.81 -20.61
C SER A 73 24.77 -67.96 -19.38
N GLU A 74 24.19 -68.29 -18.22
CA GLU A 74 24.50 -67.63 -16.96
C GLU A 74 25.94 -67.88 -16.53
N ILE A 75 26.45 -69.12 -16.61
CA ILE A 75 27.85 -69.44 -16.32
C ILE A 75 28.79 -68.60 -17.18
N THR A 76 28.48 -68.45 -18.47
CA THR A 76 29.29 -67.64 -19.39
C THR A 76 29.25 -66.16 -19.02
N SER A 77 28.06 -65.63 -18.72
CA SER A 77 27.87 -64.23 -18.30
C SER A 77 28.55 -63.91 -16.96
N LYS A 78 28.38 -64.79 -15.95
CA LYS A 78 29.04 -64.66 -14.64
C LYS A 78 30.55 -64.83 -14.76
N GLY A 79 31.01 -65.75 -15.62
CA GLY A 79 32.43 -65.94 -15.92
C GLY A 79 33.07 -64.70 -16.54
N ALA A 80 32.41 -64.07 -17.52
CA ALA A 80 32.85 -62.81 -18.11
C ALA A 80 32.89 -61.67 -17.08
N SER A 81 31.82 -61.52 -16.30
CA SER A 81 31.78 -60.51 -15.23
C SER A 81 32.86 -60.74 -14.17
N LEU A 82 33.15 -61.99 -13.82
CA LEU A 82 34.20 -62.32 -12.87
C LEU A 82 35.59 -62.02 -13.44
N TYR A 83 35.82 -62.33 -14.73
CA TYR A 83 37.06 -62.00 -15.42
C TYR A 83 37.32 -60.49 -15.40
N ASP A 84 36.33 -59.67 -15.73
CA ASP A 84 36.45 -58.21 -15.74
C ASP A 84 36.71 -57.65 -14.32
N LEU A 85 36.04 -58.20 -13.31
CA LEU A 85 36.22 -57.80 -11.91
C LEU A 85 37.60 -58.19 -11.38
N LEU A 86 38.06 -59.42 -11.67
CA LEU A 86 39.39 -59.89 -11.28
C LEU A 86 40.50 -59.14 -12.02
N GLY A 87 40.27 -58.76 -13.28
CA GLY A 87 41.21 -57.93 -14.04
C GLY A 87 41.47 -56.57 -13.40
N LYS A 88 40.46 -56.00 -12.71
CA LYS A 88 40.57 -54.72 -11.99
C LYS A 88 41.03 -54.85 -10.53
N GLU A 89 41.11 -56.06 -9.98
CA GLU A 89 41.39 -56.26 -8.55
C GLU A 89 42.79 -55.76 -8.15
N VAL A 90 43.77 -55.81 -9.06
CA VAL A 90 45.13 -55.29 -8.79
C VAL A 90 45.07 -53.79 -8.49
N ASP A 91 44.45 -53.01 -9.37
CA ASP A 91 44.30 -51.56 -9.20
C ASP A 91 43.39 -51.21 -8.02
N LEU A 92 42.26 -51.92 -7.87
CA LEU A 92 41.33 -51.71 -6.77
C LEU A 92 41.96 -52.02 -5.41
N ARG A 93 42.81 -53.05 -5.34
CA ARG A 93 43.55 -53.41 -4.12
C ARG A 93 44.60 -52.36 -3.79
N GLU A 94 45.32 -51.86 -4.78
CA GLU A 94 46.31 -50.79 -4.57
C GLU A 94 45.61 -49.52 -4.08
N MET A 95 44.55 -49.06 -4.76
CA MET A 95 43.77 -47.89 -4.35
C MET A 95 43.18 -48.05 -2.95
N ARG A 96 42.63 -49.24 -2.63
CA ARG A 96 42.09 -49.54 -1.30
C ARG A 96 43.19 -49.50 -0.23
N THR A 97 44.33 -50.13 -0.49
CA THR A 97 45.47 -50.14 0.43
C THR A 97 46.01 -48.73 0.65
N ALA A 98 46.15 -47.94 -0.42
CA ALA A 98 46.60 -46.56 -0.36
C ALA A 98 45.61 -45.67 0.43
N ALA A 99 44.31 -45.84 0.21
CA ALA A 99 43.28 -45.09 0.93
C ALA A 99 43.23 -45.43 2.42
N ILE A 100 43.40 -46.71 2.78
CA ILE A 100 43.45 -47.16 4.19
C ILE A 100 44.76 -46.75 4.86
N ALA A 101 45.87 -46.80 4.13
CA ALA A 101 47.19 -46.41 4.65
C ALA A 101 47.34 -44.89 4.80
N ARG A 102 46.45 -44.09 4.19
CA ARG A 102 46.45 -42.64 4.36
C ARG A 102 46.26 -42.30 5.84
N PRO A 103 47.24 -41.65 6.48
CA PRO A 103 47.08 -41.18 7.85
C PRO A 103 45.88 -40.23 7.92
N LEU A 104 44.98 -40.47 8.88
CA LEU A 104 43.93 -39.51 9.16
C LEU A 104 44.60 -38.27 9.78
N GLU A 105 44.48 -37.12 9.11
CA GLU A 105 44.91 -35.82 9.63
C GLU A 105 43.99 -35.34 10.77
N LEU A 106 43.87 -36.16 11.82
CA LEU A 106 43.01 -35.92 12.98
C LEU A 106 43.39 -34.62 13.69
N ASN A 107 44.68 -34.30 13.76
CA ASN A 107 45.16 -33.09 14.40
C ASN A 107 44.76 -31.83 13.62
N GLU A 108 44.80 -31.86 12.29
CA GLU A 108 44.40 -30.72 11.46
C GLU A 108 42.88 -30.54 11.47
N THR A 109 42.12 -31.64 11.41
CA THR A 109 40.66 -31.60 11.52
C THR A 109 40.19 -31.12 12.90
N GLU A 110 40.85 -31.56 13.98
CA GLU A 110 40.58 -31.04 15.32
C GLU A 110 40.92 -29.55 15.44
N LYS A 111 42.05 -29.11 14.85
CA LYS A 111 42.45 -27.70 14.88
C LYS A 111 41.46 -26.81 14.12
N THR A 112 41.02 -27.23 12.94
CA THR A 112 40.02 -26.48 12.15
C THR A 112 38.67 -26.45 12.86
N LEU A 113 38.25 -27.56 13.47
CA LEU A 113 37.03 -27.62 14.26
C LEU A 113 37.10 -26.69 15.48
N LYS A 114 38.21 -26.68 16.22
CA LYS A 114 38.42 -25.77 17.36
C LYS A 114 38.39 -24.30 16.93
N ALA A 115 39.00 -23.97 15.79
CA ALA A 115 38.97 -22.61 15.24
C ALA A 115 37.53 -22.18 14.88
N ALA A 116 36.76 -23.06 14.22
CA ALA A 116 35.36 -22.79 13.87
C ALA A 116 34.49 -22.61 15.13
N ILE A 117 34.68 -23.44 16.16
CA ILE A 117 33.98 -23.27 17.45
C ILE A 117 34.30 -21.92 18.07
N LYS A 118 35.59 -21.52 18.07
CA LYS A 118 36.00 -20.23 18.62
C LYS A 118 35.35 -19.07 17.87
N GLU A 119 35.34 -19.10 16.55
CA GLU A 119 34.71 -18.06 15.71
C GLU A 119 33.21 -17.96 16.00
N VAL A 120 32.51 -19.09 16.09
CA VAL A 120 31.08 -19.10 16.45
C VAL A 120 30.85 -18.52 17.84
N LEU A 121 31.67 -18.86 18.82
CA LEU A 121 31.57 -18.30 20.18
C LEU A 121 31.79 -16.78 20.19
N GLU A 122 32.78 -16.28 19.43
CA GLU A 122 33.00 -14.84 19.28
C GLU A 122 31.80 -14.15 18.62
N ASN A 123 31.20 -14.75 17.59
CA ASN A 123 30.00 -14.22 16.93
C ASN A 123 28.78 -14.23 17.86
N VAL A 124 28.61 -15.27 18.69
CA VAL A 124 27.58 -15.33 19.72
C VAL A 124 27.77 -14.20 20.74
N GLN A 125 29.01 -13.96 21.19
CA GLN A 125 29.28 -12.88 22.13
C GLN A 125 28.99 -11.51 21.53
N LYS A 126 29.47 -11.23 20.31
CA LYS A 126 29.15 -9.98 19.59
C LYS A 126 27.64 -9.77 19.46
N THR A 127 26.89 -10.82 19.16
CA THR A 127 25.43 -10.75 19.03
C THR A 127 24.76 -10.44 20.37
N LYS A 128 25.25 -11.02 21.47
CA LYS A 128 24.77 -10.69 22.82
C LYS A 128 25.05 -9.24 23.20
N ASP A 129 26.23 -8.73 22.88
CA ASP A 129 26.60 -7.34 23.17
C ASP A 129 25.72 -6.37 22.37
N MET A 130 25.48 -6.66 21.08
CA MET A 130 24.54 -5.89 20.26
C MET A 130 23.12 -5.92 20.83
N LEU A 131 22.63 -7.09 21.28
CA LEU A 131 21.31 -7.20 21.91
C LEU A 131 21.22 -6.37 23.19
N SER A 132 22.27 -6.37 24.02
CA SER A 132 22.33 -5.56 25.24
C SER A 132 22.30 -4.07 24.93
N ASN A 133 23.00 -3.62 23.88
CA ASN A 133 22.99 -2.23 23.45
C ASN A 133 21.60 -1.81 22.96
N VAL A 134 20.96 -2.65 22.13
CA VAL A 134 19.59 -2.41 21.64
C VAL A 134 18.60 -2.31 22.81
N ALA A 135 18.69 -3.20 23.80
CA ALA A 135 17.83 -3.15 24.98
C ALA A 135 18.04 -1.86 25.80
N SER A 136 19.28 -1.38 25.92
CA SER A 136 19.58 -0.09 26.56
C SER A 136 19.02 1.09 25.75
N ASP A 137 19.13 1.04 24.43
CA ASP A 137 18.64 2.11 23.55
C ASP A 137 17.11 2.17 23.55
N GLU A 138 16.44 1.02 23.56
CA GLU A 138 14.98 0.90 23.71
C GLU A 138 14.52 1.55 25.02
N ALA A 139 15.11 1.18 26.16
CA ALA A 139 14.77 1.78 27.45
C ALA A 139 15.01 3.30 27.49
N ASN A 140 16.08 3.77 26.86
CA ASN A 140 16.38 5.20 26.74
C ASN A 140 15.35 5.94 25.87
N LEU A 141 14.91 5.32 24.77
CA LEU A 141 13.90 5.88 23.87
C LEU A 141 12.53 5.91 24.55
N ASP A 142 12.15 4.86 25.27
CA ASP A 142 10.90 4.83 26.02
C ASP A 142 10.86 5.93 27.08
N ALA A 143 11.95 6.13 27.83
CA ALA A 143 12.05 7.23 28.79
C ALA A 143 11.89 8.61 28.11
N LYS A 144 12.46 8.80 26.91
CA LYS A 144 12.28 10.04 26.13
C LYS A 144 10.85 10.20 25.64
N ILE A 145 10.22 9.12 25.18
CA ILE A 145 8.83 9.12 24.71
C ILE A 145 7.88 9.49 25.86
N GLU A 146 8.03 8.88 27.03
CA GLU A 146 7.19 9.17 28.19
C GLU A 146 7.37 10.62 28.68
N LYS A 147 8.61 11.11 28.71
CA LYS A 147 8.87 12.53 28.99
C LYS A 147 8.14 13.43 27.99
N LYS A 148 8.23 13.15 26.69
CA LYS A 148 7.57 13.94 25.64
C LYS A 148 6.05 13.86 25.70
N LYS A 149 5.47 12.69 26.01
CA LYS A 149 4.02 12.54 26.24
C LYS A 149 3.55 13.42 27.40
N SER A 150 4.28 13.40 28.52
CA SER A 150 3.94 14.24 29.69
C SER A 150 4.04 15.74 29.40
N GLU A 151 5.05 16.18 28.63
CA GLU A 151 5.19 17.56 28.17
C GLU A 151 4.04 17.97 27.23
N LEU A 152 3.68 17.09 26.30
CA LEU A 152 2.58 17.30 25.37
C LEU A 152 1.25 17.45 26.11
N GLU A 153 0.95 16.57 27.07
CA GLU A 153 -0.29 16.62 27.85
C GLU A 153 -0.39 17.92 28.66
N ARG A 154 0.71 18.36 29.28
CA ARG A 154 0.76 19.65 29.99
C ARG A 154 0.51 20.83 29.06
N ASN A 155 1.13 20.83 27.88
CA ASN A 155 0.94 21.89 26.89
C ASN A 155 -0.48 21.89 26.32
N GLN A 156 -1.08 20.72 26.07
CA GLN A 156 -2.47 20.59 25.64
C GLN A 156 -3.43 21.14 26.70
N LYS A 157 -3.23 20.80 27.98
CA LYS A 157 -4.02 21.37 29.08
C LYS A 157 -3.87 22.89 29.14
N ARG A 158 -2.65 23.42 29.02
CA ARG A 158 -2.39 24.87 29.00
C ARG A 158 -3.08 25.54 27.81
N LEU A 159 -3.01 24.95 26.62
CA LEU A 159 -3.67 25.46 25.43
C LEU A 159 -5.19 25.49 25.62
N GLN A 160 -5.78 24.41 26.14
CA GLN A 160 -7.20 24.34 26.43
C GLN A 160 -7.63 25.42 27.42
N THR A 161 -6.85 25.66 28.49
CA THR A 161 -7.10 26.76 29.42
C THR A 161 -7.03 28.11 28.71
N LEU A 162 -6.00 28.37 27.91
CA LEU A 162 -5.87 29.63 27.17
C LEU A 162 -7.01 29.85 26.17
N GLN A 163 -7.48 28.81 25.50
CA GLN A 163 -8.62 28.87 24.58
C GLN A 163 -9.95 29.09 25.29
N SER A 164 -10.10 28.56 26.51
CA SER A 164 -11.33 28.72 27.29
C SER A 164 -11.50 30.15 27.85
N VAL A 165 -10.40 30.89 27.98
CA VAL A 165 -10.43 32.25 28.52
C VAL A 165 -10.68 33.23 27.38
N ARG A 166 -11.77 33.99 27.49
CA ARG A 166 -12.08 35.11 26.59
C ARG A 166 -11.02 36.22 26.78
N PRO A 167 -10.38 36.72 25.71
CA PRO A 167 -9.41 37.79 25.83
C PRO A 167 -10.05 39.08 26.38
N ALA A 168 -9.35 39.76 27.29
CA ALA A 168 -9.88 40.94 27.99
C ALA A 168 -10.26 42.12 27.06
N PHE A 169 -9.60 42.24 25.91
CA PHE A 169 -9.88 43.29 24.93
C PHE A 169 -11.12 43.00 24.07
N MET A 170 -11.67 41.78 24.10
CA MET A 170 -12.81 41.42 23.25
C MET A 170 -14.05 42.26 23.57
N ASP A 171 -14.27 42.57 24.85
CA ASP A 171 -15.42 43.36 25.27
C ASP A 171 -15.31 44.81 24.77
N GLU A 172 -14.09 45.37 24.76
CA GLU A 172 -13.83 46.69 24.17
C GLU A 172 -14.02 46.66 22.66
N TYR A 173 -13.53 45.62 21.98
CA TYR A 173 -13.70 45.45 20.54
C TYR A 173 -15.18 45.38 20.14
N GLU A 174 -15.97 44.53 20.80
CA GLU A 174 -17.41 44.39 20.53
C GLU A 174 -18.16 45.72 20.77
N LYS A 175 -17.79 46.47 21.81
CA LYS A 175 -18.34 47.81 22.05
C LYS A 175 -18.02 48.79 20.92
N ARG A 176 -16.77 48.77 20.42
CA ARG A 176 -16.37 49.64 19.30
C ARG A 176 -17.08 49.27 17.99
N GLU A 177 -17.29 47.98 17.74
CA GLU A 177 -18.09 47.50 16.61
C GLU A 177 -19.53 48.01 16.70
N GLU A 178 -20.15 47.92 17.87
CA GLU A 178 -21.51 48.43 18.08
C GLU A 178 -21.60 49.95 17.87
N ASP A 179 -20.63 50.70 18.39
CA ASP A 179 -20.55 52.16 18.17
C ASP A 179 -20.33 52.50 16.69
N LEU A 180 -19.48 51.75 15.98
CA LEU A 180 -19.25 51.92 14.54
C LEU A 180 -20.54 51.70 13.75
N GLN A 181 -21.29 50.65 14.08
CA GLN A 181 -22.57 50.35 13.43
C GLN A 181 -23.58 51.48 13.61
N LYS A 182 -23.72 52.01 14.84
CA LYS A 182 -24.59 53.17 15.13
C LYS A 182 -24.17 54.40 14.34
N GLN A 183 -22.87 54.70 14.24
CA GLN A 183 -22.40 55.85 13.46
C GLN A 183 -22.64 55.65 11.97
N TYR A 184 -22.50 54.42 11.46
CA TYR A 184 -22.78 54.11 10.07
C TYR A 184 -24.26 54.30 9.72
N GLU A 185 -25.18 53.88 10.60
CA GLU A 185 -26.62 54.13 10.42
C GLU A 185 -26.94 55.62 10.32
N ILE A 186 -26.41 56.43 11.23
CA ILE A 186 -26.56 57.89 11.22
C ILE A 186 -25.95 58.50 9.95
N TYR A 187 -24.79 58.02 9.53
CA TYR A 187 -24.13 58.48 8.31
C TYR A 187 -25.01 58.21 7.08
N VAL A 188 -25.56 57.00 6.94
CA VAL A 188 -26.43 56.64 5.81
C VAL A 188 -27.67 57.53 5.77
N GLU A 189 -28.32 57.75 6.92
CA GLU A 189 -29.49 58.64 7.00
C GLU A 189 -29.13 60.07 6.54
N LYS A 190 -28.05 60.63 7.09
CA LYS A 190 -27.58 61.97 6.71
C LYS A 190 -27.19 62.07 5.25
N PHE A 191 -26.53 61.04 4.72
CA PHE A 191 -26.13 60.98 3.32
C PHE A 191 -27.36 60.95 2.41
N CYS A 192 -28.38 60.14 2.73
CA CYS A 192 -29.63 60.11 1.99
C CYS A 192 -30.36 61.47 2.03
N ASN A 193 -30.42 62.10 3.21
CA ASN A 193 -31.02 63.42 3.37
C ASN A 193 -30.27 64.49 2.57
N LEU A 194 -28.93 64.46 2.60
CA LEU A 194 -28.10 65.37 1.82
C LEU A 194 -28.35 65.20 0.32
N ALA A 195 -28.29 63.97 -0.19
CA ALA A 195 -28.55 63.69 -1.60
C ALA A 195 -29.94 64.15 -2.05
N PHE A 196 -30.95 64.00 -1.18
CA PHE A 196 -32.30 64.51 -1.45
C PHE A 196 -32.34 66.05 -1.52
N LEU A 197 -31.69 66.73 -0.58
CA LEU A 197 -31.63 68.19 -0.56
C LEU A 197 -30.85 68.76 -1.73
N GLU A 198 -29.73 68.13 -2.11
CA GLU A 198 -28.95 68.48 -3.30
C GLU A 198 -29.81 68.38 -4.57
N LEU A 199 -30.56 67.28 -4.74
CA LEU A 199 -31.50 67.12 -5.85
C LEU A 199 -32.58 68.22 -5.88
N LYS A 200 -33.15 68.57 -4.72
CA LYS A 200 -34.16 69.64 -4.63
C LYS A 200 -33.59 71.01 -4.98
N LEU A 201 -32.34 71.25 -4.61
CA LEU A 201 -31.63 72.48 -4.90
C LEU A 201 -31.34 72.58 -6.41
N GLU A 202 -30.90 71.49 -7.04
CA GLU A 202 -30.74 71.39 -8.50
C GLU A 202 -32.05 71.63 -9.24
N ASP A 203 -33.16 71.01 -8.79
CA ASP A 203 -34.49 71.23 -9.38
C ASP A 203 -34.94 72.70 -9.26
N TYR A 204 -34.69 73.34 -8.13
CA TYR A 204 -35.02 74.76 -7.92
C TYR A 204 -34.21 75.67 -8.85
N HIS A 205 -32.90 75.44 -8.95
CA HIS A 205 -32.05 76.18 -9.88
C HIS A 205 -32.48 75.98 -11.34
N ARG A 206 -32.89 74.76 -11.73
CA ARG A 206 -33.41 74.48 -13.06
C ARG A 206 -34.68 75.28 -13.35
N LEU A 207 -35.64 75.27 -12.42
CA LEU A 207 -36.89 76.03 -12.57
C LEU A 207 -36.66 77.54 -12.62
N GLU A 208 -35.76 78.06 -11.79
CA GLU A 208 -35.41 79.49 -11.78
C GLU A 208 -34.76 79.90 -13.11
N GLN A 209 -33.89 79.04 -13.66
CA GLN A 209 -33.28 79.22 -14.97
C GLN A 209 -34.31 79.18 -16.10
N GLU A 210 -35.21 78.19 -16.12
CA GLU A 210 -36.30 78.10 -17.10
C GLU A 210 -37.20 79.35 -17.06
N ARG A 211 -37.55 79.83 -15.86
CA ARG A 211 -38.33 81.07 -15.70
C ARG A 211 -37.58 82.28 -16.23
N PHE A 212 -36.27 82.38 -15.95
CA PHE A 212 -35.44 83.45 -16.46
C PHE A 212 -35.40 83.43 -18.01
N GLU A 213 -35.18 82.26 -18.61
CA GLU A 213 -35.19 82.06 -20.06
C GLU A 213 -36.56 82.38 -20.69
N GLU A 214 -37.67 82.02 -20.06
CA GLU A 214 -39.02 82.38 -20.50
C GLU A 214 -39.25 83.91 -20.47
N THR A 215 -38.82 84.58 -19.39
CA THR A 215 -38.91 86.04 -19.27
C THR A 215 -38.02 86.74 -20.29
N GLU A 216 -36.81 86.23 -20.53
CA GLU A 216 -35.90 86.76 -21.54
C GLU A 216 -36.48 86.57 -22.95
N ASN A 217 -37.03 85.39 -23.25
CA ASN A 217 -37.66 85.09 -24.53
C ASN A 217 -38.88 85.98 -24.79
N THR A 218 -39.73 86.22 -23.78
CA THR A 218 -40.88 87.13 -23.89
C THR A 218 -40.46 88.58 -24.07
N LEU A 219 -39.45 89.05 -23.34
CA LEU A 219 -38.87 90.39 -23.52
C LEU A 219 -38.28 90.57 -24.93
N ARG A 220 -37.51 89.59 -25.40
CA ARG A 220 -36.96 89.57 -26.78
C ARG A 220 -38.07 89.58 -27.83
N LEU A 221 -39.15 88.82 -27.64
CA LEU A 221 -40.30 88.81 -28.55
C LEU A 221 -41.00 90.17 -28.59
N MET A 222 -41.19 90.81 -27.43
CA MET A 222 -41.78 92.15 -27.32
C MET A 222 -40.89 93.20 -27.99
N GLN A 223 -39.57 93.17 -27.76
CA GLN A 223 -38.61 94.05 -28.40
C GLN A 223 -38.62 93.90 -29.94
N ASN A 224 -38.69 92.66 -30.43
CA ASN A 224 -38.79 92.40 -31.87
C ASN A 224 -40.11 92.92 -32.46
N LYS A 225 -41.24 92.77 -31.76
CA LYS A 225 -42.53 93.33 -32.19
C LYS A 225 -42.50 94.85 -32.27
N LEU A 226 -41.96 95.53 -31.25
CA LEU A 226 -41.80 96.99 -31.26
C LEU A 226 -40.93 97.44 -32.45
N ARG A 227 -39.80 96.77 -32.70
CA ARG A 227 -38.94 97.06 -33.85
C ARG A 227 -39.64 96.83 -35.19
N GLU A 228 -40.48 95.81 -35.30
CA GLU A 228 -41.30 95.58 -36.49
C GLU A 228 -42.39 96.64 -36.68
N GLU A 229 -43.04 97.08 -35.58
CA GLU A 229 -44.03 98.17 -35.60
C GLU A 229 -43.38 99.51 -35.97
N GLU A 230 -42.23 99.87 -35.39
CA GLU A 230 -41.44 101.05 -35.78
C GLU A 230 -41.11 101.02 -37.27
N LYS A 231 -40.64 99.86 -37.78
CA LYS A 231 -40.33 99.69 -39.20
C LYS A 231 -41.56 99.79 -40.10
N ARG A 232 -42.75 99.41 -39.61
CA ARG A 232 -44.03 99.60 -40.31
C ARG A 232 -44.46 101.07 -40.29
N LEU A 233 -44.32 101.78 -39.17
CA LEU A 233 -44.59 103.21 -39.07
C LEU A 233 -43.67 104.02 -40.00
N MET A 234 -42.36 103.71 -40.01
CA MET A 234 -41.37 104.30 -40.92
C MET A 234 -41.66 104.03 -42.41
N LYS A 235 -42.44 102.98 -42.72
CA LYS A 235 -42.85 102.64 -44.09
C LYS A 235 -44.18 103.29 -44.50
N SER A 236 -44.97 103.84 -43.56
CA SER A 236 -46.25 104.52 -43.84
C SER A 236 -46.24 106.04 -43.65
N GLY A 237 -45.23 106.59 -42.95
CA GLY A 237 -44.95 108.03 -42.89
C GLY A 237 -43.65 108.34 -43.64
N GLY A 238 -43.78 109.02 -44.79
CA GLY A 238 -42.62 109.40 -45.60
C GLY A 238 -41.80 110.55 -45.02
N LYS A 239 -40.50 110.51 -45.35
CA LYS A 239 -39.53 111.60 -45.55
C LYS A 239 -39.20 112.57 -44.40
N GLU A 240 -37.87 112.69 -44.20
CA GLU A 240 -37.10 113.86 -43.68
C GLU A 240 -37.36 114.18 -42.19
N GLU A 241 -36.41 114.55 -41.34
CA GLU A 241 -34.99 114.94 -41.39
C GLU A 241 -34.43 114.82 -39.95
N ASP A 242 -33.12 115.02 -39.79
CA ASP A 242 -32.32 115.04 -38.56
C ASP A 242 -32.96 115.59 -37.27
N SER A 243 -32.62 114.98 -36.12
CA SER A 243 -32.28 115.75 -34.91
C SER A 243 -31.44 114.93 -33.92
N ASP A 244 -30.21 115.42 -33.70
CA ASP A 244 -29.34 115.12 -32.56
C ASP A 244 -30.04 115.33 -31.20
N ILE A 245 -29.80 114.42 -30.25
CA ILE A 245 -29.93 114.69 -28.80
C ILE A 245 -28.70 114.12 -28.09
N GLU A 246 -27.80 115.02 -27.69
CA GLU A 246 -26.77 114.80 -26.68
C GLU A 246 -27.40 114.63 -25.29
N ILE A 247 -26.94 113.64 -24.51
CA ILE A 247 -27.00 113.66 -23.04
C ILE A 247 -25.66 113.11 -22.52
N GLN A 248 -24.77 114.01 -22.13
CA GLN A 248 -23.66 113.76 -21.21
C GLN A 248 -23.97 114.47 -19.90
N GLU A 249 -24.24 113.71 -18.83
CA GLU A 249 -24.00 114.10 -17.44
C GLU A 249 -23.67 112.81 -16.66
N ASP A 250 -22.40 112.62 -16.32
CA ASP A 250 -21.92 111.56 -15.43
C ASP A 250 -21.47 112.24 -14.12
N GLU A 251 -22.41 112.37 -13.18
CA GLU A 251 -22.11 112.70 -11.78
C GLU A 251 -22.16 111.43 -10.93
N GLY A 252 -21.01 111.09 -10.34
CA GLY A 252 -20.86 110.66 -8.95
C GLY A 252 -21.67 109.46 -8.46
N THR A 253 -20.99 108.33 -8.27
CA THR A 253 -21.36 107.39 -7.19
C THR A 253 -20.09 106.87 -6.52
N ASP A 254 -19.79 107.46 -5.37
CA ASP A 254 -18.90 106.90 -4.35
C ASP A 254 -19.79 106.41 -3.21
N SER A 255 -19.73 105.11 -2.92
CA SER A 255 -20.30 104.48 -1.71
C SER A 255 -19.61 103.14 -1.52
N GLU A 256 -18.58 103.17 -0.68
CA GLU A 256 -17.92 102.01 -0.09
C GLU A 256 -18.93 101.11 0.64
N VAL A 257 -18.82 99.79 0.46
CA VAL A 257 -19.22 98.81 1.47
C VAL A 257 -18.25 97.62 1.40
N ASP A 258 -17.55 97.45 2.52
CA ASP A 258 -16.75 96.31 2.91
C ASP A 258 -17.40 94.95 2.58
N GLU A 259 -16.60 94.01 2.07
CA GLU A 259 -16.61 92.69 2.71
C GLU A 259 -15.22 92.05 2.70
N GLU A 260 -14.75 91.79 3.90
CA GLU A 260 -13.52 91.11 4.25
C GLU A 260 -13.38 89.76 3.54
N ARG A 261 -12.22 89.55 2.91
CA ARG A 261 -11.72 88.21 2.63
C ARG A 261 -10.37 88.04 3.33
N PRO A 262 -10.26 87.05 4.24
CA PRO A 262 -9.05 86.24 4.18
C PRO A 262 -9.24 84.75 4.46
N THR A 263 -8.68 83.95 3.53
CA THR A 263 -7.94 82.68 3.77
C THR A 263 -8.78 81.43 4.12
N LYS A 264 -8.48 80.21 3.69
CA LYS A 264 -7.22 79.57 3.30
C LYS A 264 -7.45 78.55 2.18
N ALA A 265 -6.49 78.47 1.28
CA ALA A 265 -6.19 77.25 0.55
C ALA A 265 -5.64 76.21 1.55
N SER A 266 -6.23 75.00 1.56
CA SER A 266 -5.62 73.81 2.13
C SER A 266 -5.81 72.67 1.13
N SER A 267 -4.71 72.37 0.45
CA SER A 267 -4.31 71.06 -0.08
C SER A 267 -5.40 70.00 -0.31
N HIS A 268 -5.61 69.73 -1.59
CA HIS A 268 -5.82 68.38 -2.10
C HIS A 268 -4.93 67.36 -1.38
N LYS A 269 -5.53 66.41 -0.67
CA LYS A 269 -5.03 65.04 -0.55
C LYS A 269 -6.13 64.10 -0.98
N ARG A 270 -6.02 63.62 -2.22
CA ARG A 270 -6.66 62.38 -2.64
C ARG A 270 -6.06 61.27 -1.77
N HIS A 271 -6.87 60.65 -0.92
CA HIS A 271 -6.54 59.32 -0.44
C HIS A 271 -7.12 58.34 -1.45
N GLU A 272 -6.22 57.66 -2.17
CA GLU A 272 -6.53 56.50 -2.98
C GLU A 272 -7.25 55.46 -2.12
N CYS A 273 -8.41 55.02 -2.62
CA CYS A 273 -9.07 53.82 -2.18
C CYS A 273 -8.22 52.63 -2.63
N SER A 274 -7.42 52.06 -1.74
CA SER A 274 -6.81 50.75 -1.94
C SER A 274 -7.80 49.67 -1.52
N SER A 275 -8.70 49.31 -2.44
CA SER A 275 -9.26 47.96 -2.44
C SER A 275 -8.19 46.97 -2.93
N GLU A 276 -8.24 45.74 -2.42
CA GLU A 276 -7.42 44.56 -2.77
C GLU A 276 -6.24 44.23 -1.82
N ARG A 277 -6.52 43.43 -0.79
CA ARG A 277 -6.21 41.98 -0.81
C ARG A 277 -6.54 41.33 0.53
N CYS A 278 -7.68 40.65 0.58
CA CYS A 278 -7.78 39.41 1.34
C CYS A 278 -6.92 38.37 0.62
N CYS A 279 -5.72 38.09 1.13
CA CYS A 279 -5.01 36.86 0.86
C CYS A 279 -4.98 36.04 2.15
N SER A 280 -5.83 35.02 2.16
CA SER A 280 -5.62 33.76 2.85
C SER A 280 -4.15 33.31 2.73
N HIS A 281 -3.48 33.12 3.86
CA HIS A 281 -2.30 32.26 3.96
C HIS A 281 -2.51 31.26 5.09
N SER A 282 -3.01 30.11 4.67
CA SER A 282 -2.80 28.80 5.24
C SER A 282 -1.31 28.51 5.46
N GLY A 283 -0.98 28.12 6.70
CA GLY A 283 -0.01 27.10 7.09
C GLY A 283 1.39 27.09 6.45
N ASP A 284 2.40 27.29 7.30
CA ASP A 284 3.69 26.63 7.10
C ASP A 284 4.29 26.16 8.44
N TYR A 285 4.31 24.84 8.59
CA TYR A 285 5.12 24.09 9.54
C TYR A 285 6.52 23.91 8.93
N ALA A 286 7.56 24.46 9.54
CA ALA A 286 8.94 24.05 9.28
C ALA A 286 9.77 24.18 10.57
N ARG A 287 9.98 23.06 11.28
CA ARG A 287 11.26 22.34 11.32
C ARG A 287 12.48 23.25 11.14
N ARG A 288 13.17 23.54 12.25
CA ARG A 288 14.63 23.60 12.28
C ARG A 288 15.13 22.85 13.50
N GLY A 289 15.74 21.70 13.24
CA GLY A 289 16.78 21.15 14.09
C GLY A 289 18.11 21.79 13.71
N HIS A 290 18.89 22.10 14.73
CA HIS A 290 20.31 21.80 14.84
C HIS A 290 20.60 21.51 16.30
#